data_AF-A0A2J8LEM4-F1
#
_entry.id   AF-A0A2J8LEM4-F1
#
_cell.length_a   1.000
_cell.length_b   1.000
_cell.length_c   1.000
_cell.angle_alpha   90.00
_cell.angle_beta   90.00
_cell.angle_gamma   90.00
#
_symmetry.space_group_name_H-M   'P 1'
#
loop_
_entity.id
_entity.type
_entity.pdbx_description
1 polymer ?
#
loop_
_entity_poly.entity_id
_entity_poly.type
_entity_poly.pdbx_seq_one_letter_code
_entity_poly.pdbx_strand_id
1 'polypeptide(L)' 'LNLSIGGPDFMDHPFVDKVWELTANNVIMVSAIGNDGPLYGTLNNPADQMDVIGVGGIDFEDNIARFSSRGMTTWHSPEA' A
#
# COMPACT_ATOMS: atom_id res chain seq x y z
N LEU A 1 -11.96 0.04 6.93
CA LEU A 1 -11.37 -1.27 7.29
C LEU A 1 -9.86 -1.10 7.35
N ASN A 2 -9.19 -1.67 8.37
CA ASN A 2 -7.74 -1.56 8.57
C ASN A 2 -7.05 -2.89 8.28
N LEU A 3 -6.01 -2.87 7.44
CA LEU A 3 -5.14 -4.00 7.17
C LEU A 3 -3.70 -3.62 7.49
N SER A 4 -3.16 -4.18 8.58
CA SER A 4 -1.76 -3.96 8.99
C SER A 4 -0.87 -5.12 8.55
N ILE A 5 -1.06 -5.57 7.30
CA ILE A 5 -0.34 -6.67 6.65
C ILE A 5 -0.22 -6.36 5.16
N GLY A 6 0.86 -6.79 4.53
CA GLY A 6 1.05 -6.71 3.09
C GLY A 6 2.08 -7.73 2.63
N GLY A 7 1.99 -8.16 1.36
CA GLY A 7 2.90 -9.12 0.77
C GLY A 7 3.47 -8.60 -0.56
N PRO A 8 4.66 -9.09 -0.97
CA PRO A 8 5.14 -8.89 -2.32
C PRO A 8 4.26 -9.72 -3.26
N ASP A 9 3.67 -9.06 -4.25
CA ASP A 9 2.91 -9.62 -5.40
C ASP A 9 1.45 -9.12 -5.49
N PHE A 10 1.11 -8.70 -6.71
CA PHE A 10 0.09 -7.73 -7.12
C PHE A 10 -0.97 -8.37 -8.03
N MET A 11 -0.92 -9.69 -8.21
CA MET A 11 -1.78 -10.49 -9.09
C MET A 11 -2.85 -11.32 -8.35
N ASP A 12 -3.24 -10.92 -7.14
CA ASP A 12 -4.33 -11.58 -6.42
C ASP A 12 -5.68 -10.94 -6.82
N HIS A 13 -6.20 -11.36 -7.98
CA HIS A 13 -7.53 -10.95 -8.47
C HIS A 13 -8.63 -10.97 -7.39
N PRO A 14 -8.71 -11.98 -6.49
CA PRO A 14 -9.74 -12.00 -5.44
C PRO A 14 -9.63 -10.83 -4.45
N PHE A 15 -8.41 -10.31 -4.25
CA PHE A 15 -8.14 -9.25 -3.29
C PHE A 15 -8.47 -7.87 -3.88
N VAL A 16 -8.11 -7.64 -5.14
CA VAL A 16 -8.48 -6.42 -5.89
C VAL A 16 -10.01 -6.31 -5.99
N ASP A 17 -10.68 -7.40 -6.39
CA ASP A 17 -12.14 -7.41 -6.53
C ASP A 17 -12.84 -7.09 -5.21
N LYS A 18 -12.30 -7.57 -4.08
CA LYS A 18 -12.88 -7.31 -2.77
C LYS A 18 -12.63 -5.89 -2.28
N VAL A 19 -11.47 -5.30 -2.59
CA VAL A 19 -11.22 -3.88 -2.30
C VAL A 19 -12.20 -3.01 -3.07
N TRP A 20 -12.41 -3.26 -4.36
CA TRP A 20 -13.39 -2.54 -5.17
C TRP A 20 -14.83 -2.71 -4.67
N GLU A 21 -15.23 -3.91 -4.25
CA GLU A 21 -16.54 -4.12 -3.64
C GLU A 21 -16.72 -3.25 -2.38
N LEU A 22 -15.70 -3.20 -1.51
CA LEU A 22 -15.75 -2.44 -0.26
C LEU A 22 -15.82 -0.93 -0.52
N THR A 23 -14.97 -0.41 -1.41
CA THR A 23 -14.91 1.01 -1.72
C THR A 23 -16.18 1.48 -2.45
N ALA A 24 -16.74 0.66 -3.34
CA ALA A 24 -18.04 0.90 -3.97
C ALA A 24 -19.21 0.94 -2.97
N ASN A 25 -19.09 0.25 -1.82
CA ASN A 25 -20.04 0.30 -0.70
C ASN A 25 -19.67 1.37 0.35
N ASN A 26 -18.94 2.42 -0.04
CA ASN A 26 -18.54 3.54 0.81
C ASN A 26 -17.66 3.17 2.02
N VAL A 27 -16.96 2.04 1.97
CA VAL A 27 -15.98 1.68 3.00
C VAL A 27 -14.62 2.26 2.63
N ILE A 28 -14.06 3.08 3.53
CA ILE A 28 -12.69 3.58 3.39
C ILE A 28 -11.71 2.47 3.78
N MET A 29 -10.80 2.15 2.88
CA MET A 29 -9.71 1.19 3.09
C MET A 29 -8.42 1.90 3.49
N VAL A 30 -7.79 1.42 4.55
CA VAL A 30 -6.51 1.93 5.05
C VAL A 30 -5.56 0.75 5.26
N SER A 31 -4.34 0.85 4.75
CA SER A 31 -3.35 -0.24 4.82
C SER A 31 -1.93 0.26 5.09
N ALA A 32 -1.13 -0.53 5.80
CA ALA A 32 0.29 -0.25 5.99
C ALA A 32 1.06 -0.39 4.66
N ILE A 33 1.97 0.55 4.35
CA ILE A 33 2.72 0.55 3.08
C ILE A 33 3.83 -0.50 2.98
N GLY A 34 4.17 -1.15 4.09
CA GLY A 34 5.25 -2.14 4.20
C GLY A 34 6.46 -1.64 4.98
N ASN A 35 7.31 -2.60 5.38
CA ASN A 35 8.48 -2.39 6.22
C ASN A 35 9.81 -2.73 5.50
N ASP A 36 9.78 -2.73 4.17
CA ASP A 36 10.89 -3.17 3.30
C ASP A 36 11.67 -1.98 2.69
N GLY A 37 11.44 -0.77 3.21
CA GLY A 37 12.18 0.43 2.82
C GLY A 37 13.69 0.34 3.10
N PRO A 38 14.49 1.33 2.62
CA PRO A 38 14.05 2.64 2.14
C PRO A 38 13.99 2.78 0.61
N LEU A 39 14.23 1.70 -0.14
CA LEU A 39 14.26 1.73 -1.60
C LEU A 39 12.88 2.06 -2.18
N TYR A 40 12.87 2.82 -3.28
CA TYR A 40 11.65 3.10 -4.05
C TYR A 40 11.12 1.80 -4.69
N GLY A 41 9.81 1.61 -4.69
CA GLY A 41 9.15 0.43 -5.26
C GLY A 41 8.97 -0.72 -4.25
N THR A 42 9.02 -0.42 -2.95
CA THR A 42 8.86 -1.40 -1.86
C THR A 42 7.45 -1.40 -1.26
N LEU A 43 6.49 -0.76 -1.94
CA LEU A 43 5.08 -0.74 -1.55
C LEU A 43 4.49 -2.14 -1.65
N ASN A 44 3.80 -2.58 -0.59
CA ASN A 44 3.09 -3.86 -0.55
C ASN A 44 1.56 -3.65 -0.70
N ASN A 45 0.89 -4.59 -1.36
CA ASN A 45 -0.57 -4.66 -1.48
C ASN A 45 -1.23 -4.89 -0.11
N PRO A 46 -2.37 -4.26 0.26
CA PRO A 46 -3.24 -3.32 -0.49
C PRO A 46 -2.83 -1.86 -0.55
N ALA A 47 -1.74 -1.47 0.08
CA ALA A 47 -1.38 -0.06 0.15
C ALA A 47 -0.87 0.52 -1.19
N ASP A 48 -0.67 -0.33 -2.19
CA ASP A 48 -0.30 0.06 -3.55
C ASP A 48 -1.53 0.27 -4.47
N GLN A 49 -2.75 -0.01 -4.03
CA GLN A 49 -3.97 0.15 -4.84
C GLN A 49 -4.51 1.58 -4.80
N MET A 50 -5.09 2.03 -5.93
CA MET A 50 -5.60 3.40 -6.10
C MET A 50 -6.69 3.81 -5.11
N ASP A 51 -7.51 2.85 -4.68
CA ASP A 51 -8.67 3.11 -3.80
C ASP A 51 -8.36 2.89 -2.30
N VAL A 52 -7.07 2.76 -1.95
CA VAL A 52 -6.61 2.48 -0.59
C VAL A 52 -5.70 3.61 -0.08
N ILE A 53 -5.94 4.06 1.15
CA ILE A 53 -5.04 4.99 1.82
C ILE A 53 -3.87 4.20 2.41
N GLY A 54 -2.68 4.33 1.80
CA GLY A 54 -1.43 3.79 2.32
C GLY A 54 -0.88 4.62 3.49
N VAL A 55 -0.57 3.98 4.61
CA VAL A 55 0.01 4.61 5.81
C VAL A 55 1.46 4.16 6.02
N GLY A 56 2.37 5.15 6.06
CA GLY A 56 3.79 4.97 6.36
C GLY A 56 4.14 5.19 7.84
N GLY A 57 5.37 4.80 8.19
CA GLY A 57 5.90 4.98 9.54
C GLY A 57 6.82 6.21 9.65
N ILE A 58 6.71 6.92 10.77
CA ILE A 58 7.68 7.95 11.21
C ILE A 58 8.35 7.50 12.51
N ASP A 59 9.54 8.03 12.78
CA ASP A 59 10.20 7.89 14.08
C ASP A 59 9.77 8.98 15.07
N PHE A 60 10.39 9.01 16.25
CA PHE A 60 10.03 9.94 17.31
C PHE A 60 10.44 11.40 17.02
N GLU A 61 11.30 11.62 16.02
CA GLU A 61 11.81 12.93 15.60
C GLU A 61 11.04 13.47 14.39
N ASP A 62 9.88 12.88 14.08
CA ASP A 62 9.06 13.17 12.90
C ASP A 62 9.75 12.89 11.56
N ASN A 63 10.84 12.11 11.54
CA ASN A 63 11.47 11.66 10.30
C ASN A 63 10.77 10.39 9.78
N ILE A 64 10.75 10.20 8.45
CA ILE A 64 10.23 8.95 7.88
C ILE A 64 11.12 7.78 8.33
N ALA A 65 10.50 6.78 8.98
CA ALA A 65 11.20 5.65 9.54
C ALA A 65 12.01 4.90 8.47
N ARG A 66 13.22 4.44 8.82
CA ARG A 66 14.13 3.78 7.88
C ARG A 66 13.54 2.53 7.22
N PHE A 67 12.71 1.79 7.94
CA PHE A 67 12.03 0.60 7.45
C PHE A 67 10.81 0.94 6.58
N SER A 68 10.26 2.15 6.67
CA SER A 68 9.03 2.49 5.95
C SER A 68 9.25 2.33 4.46
N SER A 69 8.45 1.47 3.82
CA SER A 69 8.44 1.32 2.37
C SER A 69 8.15 2.66 1.68
N ARG A 70 8.64 2.82 0.45
CA ARG A 70 8.55 4.08 -0.29
C ARG A 70 8.35 3.85 -1.78
N GLY A 71 7.80 4.87 -2.43
CA GLY A 71 7.81 5.03 -3.88
C GLY A 71 6.43 5.14 -4.49
N MET A 72 6.39 5.13 -5.82
CA MET A 72 5.17 5.21 -6.60
C MET A 72 4.55 3.81 -6.69
N THR A 73 3.22 3.74 -6.63
CA THR A 73 2.47 2.53 -6.97
C THR A 73 2.85 2.09 -8.39
N THR A 74 3.11 0.80 -8.62
CA THR A 74 3.41 0.28 -9.98
C THR A 74 2.29 0.52 -10.98
N TRP A 75 1.06 0.81 -10.52
CA TRP A 75 -0.08 1.25 -11.33
C TRP A 75 0.15 2.50 -12.19
N HIS A 76 1.12 3.35 -11.86
CA HIS A 76 1.42 4.60 -12.58
C HIS A 76 2.68 4.54 -13.44
N SER A 77 3.40 3.43 -13.46
CA SER A 77 4.59 3.31 -14.33
C SER A 77 4.12 2.92 -15.74
N PRO A 78 4.49 3.65 -16.81
CA PRO A 78 4.34 3.12 -18.15
C PRO A 78 5.13 1.81 -18.20
N GLU A 79 4.51 0.76 -18.73
CA GLU A 79 5.17 -0.52 -18.97
C GLU A 79 6.51 -0.25 -19.66
N ALA A 80 7.60 -0.67 -19.01
CA ALA A 80 8.94 -0.62 -19.59
C ALA A 80 9.15 -1.78 -20.56
#